data_AF-A0A9W4X9G3-F1
#
_entry.id   AF-A0A9W4X9G3-F1
#
_cell.length_a   1.000
_cell.length_b   1.000
_cell.length_c   1.000
_cell.angle_alpha   90.00
_cell.angle_beta   90.00
_cell.angle_gamma   90.00
#
_symmetry.space_group_name_H-M   'P 1'
#
loop_
_entity.id
_entity.type
_entity.pdbx_description
1 polymer ?
#
loop_
_entity_poly.entity_id
_entity_poly.type
_entity_poly.pdbx_seq_one_letter_code
_entity_poly.pdbx_strand_id
1 'polypeptide(L)'
;MLYAILTHNFRIICFEQGKLVPREITNISDLSEVAYLSKITDKYSITNYEKNMWYDFQTHVINRSIPSGHLTLEKANIDIYNIKHDSSYMRVHPGEKNVVDFLVPTPNLWEEFRILTIEELSALMFLVKNEWYLTNSNNTIKVNSNLSNHSQISFGELFIDFNELINAICDNSNQYNNIFLDFTFNIDWKVYKAFLYKPAIIFVLFGQGYTFDQLEVSLKSLAVVGEYSGDVFIVTKEPSKDLQSIIPQSILPRVKIIQMEGNDTLDFISARIPMLCSNLLDTYQPILYSDADIVFDRNINEILSKATTAKQCSAQIEYFHIFQESDHNGGSFFKQDSFDMPKVHGFNSGLLLVPNMKNHKNSFKAAYKSLMNYTTLHGRNLPFADQSILNYVLYKLNDFNPSPISEQTQIGGKPSEFNKFDPNKPKGFVHFWNTAEKNINMKKYLDNYLIKKK
;
A
#
# COMPACT_ATOMS: atom_id res chain seq x y z
N MET A 1 19.00 -0.67 -25.45
CA MET A 1 18.38 -1.19 -24.21
C MET A 1 19.27 -0.79 -23.05
N LEU A 2 18.70 -0.53 -21.87
CA LEU A 2 19.43 -0.20 -20.65
C LEU A 2 19.35 -1.39 -19.70
N TYR A 3 20.43 -1.63 -18.97
CA TYR A 3 20.44 -2.65 -17.94
C TYR A 3 21.12 -2.13 -16.67
N ALA A 4 20.46 -2.30 -15.53
CA ALA A 4 21.03 -1.99 -14.23
C ALA A 4 22.02 -3.07 -13.80
N ILE A 5 22.94 -2.70 -12.92
CA ILE A 5 24.03 -3.56 -12.45
C ILE A 5 23.79 -3.87 -10.96
N LEU A 6 23.48 -5.13 -10.64
CA LEU A 6 23.33 -5.65 -9.28
C LEU A 6 24.63 -6.34 -8.86
N THR A 7 25.17 -5.93 -7.71
CA THR A 7 26.41 -6.46 -7.14
C THR A 7 26.16 -7.76 -6.36
N HIS A 8 27.23 -8.51 -6.10
CA HIS A 8 27.17 -9.70 -5.25
C HIS A 8 26.49 -9.42 -3.90
N ASN A 9 26.80 -8.32 -3.21
CA ASN A 9 26.19 -7.95 -1.92
C ASN A 9 24.84 -7.23 -2.03
N PHE A 10 24.06 -7.50 -3.09
CA PHE A 10 22.69 -7.04 -3.27
C PHE A 10 22.51 -5.50 -3.28
N ARG A 11 23.46 -4.81 -3.91
CA ARG A 11 23.43 -3.36 -4.11
C ARG A 11 23.36 -3.04 -5.59
N ILE A 12 22.79 -1.88 -5.92
CA ILE A 12 22.71 -1.39 -7.30
C ILE A 12 23.77 -0.33 -7.51
N ILE A 13 24.47 -0.40 -8.64
CA ILE A 13 25.42 0.65 -9.02
C ILE A 13 24.64 1.91 -9.41
N CYS A 14 24.95 3.01 -8.75
CA CYS A 14 24.30 4.31 -8.89
C CYS A 14 25.34 5.39 -9.19
N PHE A 15 24.85 6.58 -9.54
CA PHE A 15 25.65 7.79 -9.64
C PHE A 15 25.53 8.64 -8.37
N GLU A 16 26.67 9.04 -7.82
CA GLU A 16 26.73 10.01 -6.74
C GLU A 16 27.92 10.93 -6.94
N GLN A 17 27.68 12.24 -6.99
CA GLN A 17 28.71 13.25 -7.24
C GLN A 17 29.56 12.94 -8.49
N GLY A 18 28.92 12.43 -9.53
CA GLY A 18 29.57 12.05 -10.78
C GLY A 18 30.36 10.73 -10.74
N LYS A 19 30.40 10.00 -9.63
CA LYS A 19 31.11 8.71 -9.50
C LYS A 19 30.14 7.54 -9.45
N LEU A 20 30.64 6.35 -9.78
CA LEU A 20 29.93 5.09 -9.60
C LEU A 20 30.04 4.62 -8.15
N VAL A 21 28.90 4.38 -7.51
CA VAL A 21 28.81 3.91 -6.12
C VAL A 21 27.77 2.79 -6.00
N PRO A 22 28.03 1.71 -5.23
CA PRO A 22 27.03 0.72 -4.89
C PRO A 22 26.10 1.28 -3.79
N ARG A 23 24.79 1.26 -4.02
CA ARG A 23 23.79 1.68 -3.03
C ARG A 23 22.82 0.57 -2.70
N GLU A 24 22.38 0.55 -1.44
CA GLU A 24 21.28 -0.32 -1.02
C GLU A 24 20.00 0.06 -1.77
N ILE A 25 19.27 -0.96 -2.22
CA ILE A 25 18.07 -0.81 -3.06
C ILE A 25 17.00 0.05 -2.37
N THR A 26 16.88 -0.05 -1.04
CA THR A 26 15.97 0.76 -0.22
C THR A 26 16.26 2.26 -0.29
N ASN A 27 17.52 2.63 -0.54
CA ASN A 27 17.98 4.01 -0.49
C ASN A 27 17.93 4.70 -1.85
N ILE A 28 17.55 4.01 -2.92
CA ILE A 28 17.43 4.57 -4.28
C ILE A 28 16.03 5.14 -4.40
N SER A 29 15.87 6.46 -4.58
CA SER A 29 14.55 7.07 -4.64
C SER A 29 13.95 6.96 -6.04
N ASP A 30 14.79 7.16 -7.07
CA ASP A 30 14.38 7.22 -8.47
C ASP A 30 15.32 6.44 -9.42
N LEU A 31 14.80 5.98 -10.55
CA LEU A 31 15.56 5.24 -11.57
C LEU A 31 16.67 6.09 -12.23
N SER A 32 16.57 7.42 -12.20
CA SER A 32 17.60 8.33 -12.71
C SER A 32 18.89 8.32 -11.87
N GLU A 33 18.82 7.87 -10.61
CA GLU A 33 20.00 7.72 -9.74
C GLU A 33 20.88 6.52 -10.15
N VAL A 34 20.33 5.59 -10.93
CA VAL A 34 20.97 4.30 -11.24
C VAL A 34 21.92 4.43 -12.44
N ALA A 35 23.03 3.70 -12.38
CA ALA A 35 23.95 3.53 -13.50
C ALA A 35 23.56 2.33 -14.36
N TYR A 36 23.50 2.54 -15.66
CA TYR A 36 23.06 1.54 -16.61
C TYR A 36 24.13 1.18 -17.62
N LEU A 37 24.23 -0.11 -17.95
CA LEU A 37 24.85 -0.57 -19.16
C LEU A 37 23.94 -0.27 -20.35
N SER A 38 24.47 0.42 -21.35
CA SER A 38 23.82 0.62 -22.64
C SER A 38 24.64 -0.05 -23.73
N LYS A 39 23.97 -0.86 -24.56
CA LYS A 39 24.60 -1.51 -25.71
C LYS A 39 24.83 -0.50 -26.82
N ILE A 40 26.07 -0.40 -27.28
CA ILE A 40 26.53 0.42 -28.39
C ILE A 40 27.20 -0.52 -29.37
N THR A 41 26.58 -0.75 -30.52
CA THR A 41 26.95 -1.81 -31.47
C THR A 41 26.96 -3.20 -30.79
N ASP A 42 28.12 -3.85 -30.74
CA ASP A 42 28.44 -5.13 -30.14
C ASP A 42 29.02 -5.01 -28.71
N LYS A 43 29.33 -3.80 -28.27
CA LYS A 43 29.93 -3.51 -26.96
C LYS A 43 28.97 -2.76 -26.05
N TYR A 44 29.40 -2.51 -24.82
CA TYR A 44 28.62 -1.79 -23.82
C TYR A 44 29.35 -0.52 -23.36
N SER A 45 28.63 0.40 -22.74
CA SER A 45 29.20 1.50 -21.97
C SER A 45 28.25 1.85 -20.82
N ILE A 46 28.72 2.62 -19.84
CA ILE A 46 27.91 3.02 -18.67
C ILE A 46 27.33 4.42 -18.89
N THR A 47 26.05 4.58 -18.60
CA THR A 47 25.29 5.81 -18.82
C THR A 47 24.18 6.00 -17.79
N ASN A 48 23.58 7.18 -17.78
CA ASN A 48 22.38 7.46 -17.01
C ASN A 48 21.10 7.02 -17.72
N TYR A 49 19.98 7.09 -17.00
CA TYR A 49 18.67 6.67 -17.51
C TYR A 49 18.27 7.36 -18.83
N GLU A 50 18.59 8.64 -18.98
CA GLU A 50 18.27 9.44 -20.17
C GLU A 50 19.23 9.22 -21.35
N LYS A 51 20.35 8.52 -21.14
CA LYS A 51 21.43 8.29 -22.13
C LYS A 51 22.08 9.57 -22.68
N ASN A 52 22.08 10.64 -21.88
CA ASN A 52 22.69 11.91 -22.25
C ASN A 52 24.04 12.16 -21.53
N MET A 53 24.41 11.32 -20.56
CA MET A 53 25.71 11.37 -19.90
C MET A 53 26.35 9.98 -19.87
N TRP A 54 27.65 9.93 -20.18
CA TRP A 54 28.43 8.70 -20.27
C TRP A 54 29.58 8.71 -19.27
N TYR A 55 29.85 7.53 -18.71
CA TYR A 55 30.96 7.32 -17.78
C TYR A 55 32.29 7.40 -18.53
N ASP A 56 33.22 8.18 -17.96
CA ASP A 56 34.56 8.33 -18.49
C ASP A 56 35.54 7.42 -17.77
N PHE A 57 36.05 6.40 -18.47
CA PHE A 57 36.98 5.44 -17.91
C PHE A 57 38.35 6.03 -17.55
N GLN A 58 38.71 7.19 -18.11
CA GLN A 58 39.99 7.85 -17.80
C GLN A 58 39.91 8.70 -16.53
N THR A 59 38.81 9.45 -16.37
CA THR A 59 38.63 10.38 -15.24
C THR A 59 37.78 9.80 -14.11
N HIS A 60 37.20 8.62 -14.33
CA HIS A 60 36.30 7.91 -13.41
C HIS A 60 35.06 8.70 -13.00
N VAL A 61 34.57 9.58 -13.90
CA VAL A 61 33.37 10.38 -13.67
C VAL A 61 32.38 10.30 -14.83
N ILE A 62 31.08 10.47 -14.56
CA ILE A 62 30.03 10.58 -15.57
C ILE A 62 29.84 12.05 -15.99
N ASN A 63 30.49 12.45 -17.08
CA ASN A 63 30.41 13.82 -17.57
C ASN A 63 30.58 13.97 -19.09
N ARG A 64 30.66 12.84 -19.82
CA ARG A 64 30.86 12.87 -21.27
C ARG A 64 29.53 12.88 -22.00
N SER A 65 29.46 13.62 -23.11
CA SER A 65 28.33 13.59 -24.04
C SER A 65 28.36 12.38 -24.98
N ILE A 66 29.53 11.74 -25.13
CA ILE A 66 29.74 10.52 -25.91
C ILE A 66 30.54 9.49 -25.08
N PRO A 67 30.37 8.18 -25.32
CA PRO A 67 31.14 7.14 -24.63
C PRO A 67 32.65 7.28 -24.87
N SER A 68 33.48 7.18 -23.82
CA SER A 68 34.95 7.26 -23.92
C SER A 68 35.67 5.91 -23.73
N GLY A 69 34.98 4.81 -24.03
CA GLY A 69 35.51 3.47 -23.89
C GLY A 69 34.42 2.44 -24.08
N HIS A 70 34.81 1.17 -24.12
CA HIS A 70 33.89 0.07 -24.34
C HIS A 70 34.06 -1.03 -23.29
N LEU A 71 32.94 -1.60 -22.89
CA LEU A 71 32.84 -2.72 -21.99
C LEU A 71 32.47 -3.99 -22.75
N THR A 72 33.02 -5.09 -22.28
CA THR A 72 32.64 -6.45 -22.69
C THR A 72 32.05 -7.17 -21.49
N LEU A 73 31.02 -7.99 -21.74
CA LEU A 73 30.37 -8.81 -20.72
C LEU A 73 30.84 -10.25 -20.92
N GLU A 74 31.58 -10.78 -19.96
CA GLU A 74 32.03 -12.17 -19.95
C GLU A 74 31.12 -12.96 -19.03
N LYS A 75 30.45 -13.99 -19.55
CA LYS A 75 29.49 -14.78 -18.78
C LYS A 75 30.21 -15.59 -17.71
N ALA A 76 29.87 -15.36 -16.44
CA ALA A 76 30.38 -16.13 -15.29
C ALA A 76 29.44 -17.29 -14.96
N ASN A 77 28.14 -17.04 -14.96
CA ASN A 77 27.08 -18.02 -14.70
C ASN A 77 25.79 -17.65 -15.47
N ILE A 78 24.67 -18.31 -15.19
CA ILE A 78 23.35 -17.91 -15.69
C ILE A 78 23.04 -16.49 -15.18
N ASP A 79 22.88 -15.55 -16.12
CA ASP A 79 22.59 -14.14 -15.88
C ASP A 79 23.57 -13.37 -14.96
N ILE A 80 24.75 -13.94 -14.71
CA ILE A 80 25.85 -13.33 -13.97
C ILE A 80 27.04 -13.14 -14.91
N TYR A 81 27.61 -11.94 -14.88
CA TYR A 81 28.64 -11.48 -15.80
C TYR A 81 29.78 -10.79 -15.06
N ASN A 82 30.99 -10.99 -15.58
CA ASN A 82 32.13 -10.12 -15.30
C ASN A 82 32.10 -8.98 -16.32
N ILE A 83 32.22 -7.73 -15.84
CA ILE A 83 32.20 -6.54 -16.69
C ILE A 83 33.65 -6.10 -16.92
N LYS A 84 34.12 -6.12 -18.16
CA LYS A 84 35.54 -5.89 -18.49
C LYS A 84 35.75 -4.64 -19.33
N HIS A 85 36.75 -3.85 -18.95
CA HIS A 85 37.29 -2.70 -19.68
C HIS A 85 38.78 -2.95 -19.95
N ASP A 86 39.18 -2.98 -21.23
CA ASP A 86 40.53 -3.36 -21.67
C ASP A 86 40.99 -4.72 -21.08
N SER A 87 42.01 -4.72 -20.23
CA SER A 87 42.56 -5.91 -19.57
C SER A 87 42.07 -6.09 -18.13
N SER A 88 41.15 -5.24 -17.66
CA SER A 88 40.72 -5.19 -16.26
C SER A 88 39.22 -5.37 -16.10
N TYR A 89 38.82 -5.95 -14.98
CA TYR A 89 37.43 -6.18 -14.59
C TYR A 89 36.96 -5.09 -13.62
N MET A 90 35.68 -4.76 -13.74
CA MET A 90 34.95 -3.94 -12.81
C MET A 90 34.92 -4.63 -11.45
N ARG A 91 35.24 -3.90 -10.39
CA ARG A 91 35.20 -4.39 -9.01
C ARG A 91 34.38 -3.45 -8.15
N VAL A 92 33.65 -4.01 -7.20
CA VAL A 92 33.08 -3.28 -6.07
C VAL A 92 33.86 -3.61 -4.82
N HIS A 93 34.48 -2.60 -4.19
CA HIS A 93 35.27 -2.82 -2.99
C HIS A 93 34.41 -3.28 -1.81
N PRO A 94 34.76 -4.40 -1.14
CA PRO A 94 34.16 -4.72 0.15
C PRO A 94 34.66 -3.73 1.21
N GLY A 95 33.74 -3.03 1.90
CA GLY A 95 34.05 -2.16 3.04
C GLY A 95 33.59 -0.70 2.90
N GLU A 96 34.11 0.18 3.76
CA GLU A 96 33.61 1.56 3.97
C GLU A 96 33.69 2.46 2.74
N LYS A 97 34.61 2.20 1.81
CA LYS A 97 34.86 3.12 0.70
C LYS A 97 33.76 3.08 -0.36
N ASN A 98 32.99 1.99 -0.49
CA ASN A 98 31.92 1.84 -1.50
C ASN A 98 32.33 2.38 -2.89
N VAL A 99 33.54 2.06 -3.34
CA VAL A 99 34.06 2.54 -4.64
C VAL A 99 33.91 1.44 -5.68
N VAL A 100 33.57 1.86 -6.90
CA VAL A 100 33.65 1.04 -8.11
C VAL A 100 34.91 1.41 -8.88
N ASP A 101 35.73 0.44 -9.27
CA ASP A 101 36.91 0.65 -10.13
C ASP A 101 37.07 -0.44 -11.20
N PHE A 102 38.06 -0.26 -12.10
CA PHE A 102 38.42 -1.20 -13.18
C PHE A 102 39.91 -1.57 -13.09
N LEU A 103 40.35 -2.06 -11.94
CA LEU A 103 41.78 -2.29 -11.66
C LEU A 103 42.18 -3.77 -11.54
N VAL A 104 41.22 -4.69 -11.61
CA VAL A 104 41.48 -6.11 -11.30
C VAL A 104 41.76 -6.89 -12.59
N PRO A 105 42.89 -7.61 -12.71
CA PRO A 105 43.22 -8.36 -13.93
C PRO A 105 42.52 -9.71 -14.04
N THR A 106 41.98 -10.25 -12.93
CA THR A 106 41.32 -11.57 -12.88
C THR A 106 40.06 -11.47 -12.03
N PRO A 107 38.89 -11.88 -12.53
CA PRO A 107 37.65 -11.72 -11.80
C PRO A 107 37.54 -12.74 -10.66
N ASN A 108 36.89 -12.33 -9.59
CA ASN A 108 36.45 -13.18 -8.48
C ASN A 108 35.03 -12.71 -8.06
N LEU A 109 34.54 -13.17 -6.91
CA LEU A 109 33.18 -12.90 -6.43
C LEU A 109 32.77 -11.42 -6.43
N TRP A 110 33.70 -10.49 -6.17
CA TRP A 110 33.43 -9.04 -6.12
C TRP A 110 33.44 -8.34 -7.48
N GLU A 111 33.79 -9.08 -8.53
CA GLU A 111 33.79 -8.69 -9.93
C GLU A 111 32.62 -9.34 -10.71
N GLU A 112 31.76 -10.09 -10.01
CA GLU A 112 30.56 -10.71 -10.57
C GLU A 112 29.32 -9.84 -10.36
N PHE A 113 28.59 -9.62 -11.45
CA PHE A 113 27.42 -8.77 -11.48
C PHE A 113 26.24 -9.47 -12.14
N ARG A 114 25.07 -9.31 -11.56
CA ARG A 114 23.82 -9.61 -12.26
C ARG A 114 23.35 -8.39 -13.03
N ILE A 115 22.91 -8.61 -14.25
CA ILE A 115 22.41 -7.55 -15.13
C ILE A 115 20.89 -7.62 -15.15
N LEU A 116 20.22 -6.51 -14.83
CA LEU A 116 18.77 -6.43 -14.73
C LEU A 116 18.21 -5.50 -15.80
N THR A 117 17.10 -5.87 -16.42
CA THR A 117 16.27 -4.94 -17.21
C THR A 117 15.68 -3.85 -16.30
N ILE A 118 15.13 -2.79 -16.91
CA ILE A 118 14.47 -1.71 -16.14
C ILE A 118 13.24 -2.27 -15.41
N GLU A 119 12.53 -3.19 -16.05
CA GLU A 119 11.35 -3.86 -15.54
C GLU A 119 11.69 -4.70 -14.29
N GLU A 120 12.71 -5.55 -14.38
CA GLU A 120 13.19 -6.37 -13.25
C GLU A 120 13.70 -5.51 -12.10
N LEU A 121 14.48 -4.45 -12.38
CA LEU A 121 14.94 -3.52 -11.36
C LEU A 121 13.76 -2.84 -10.65
N SER A 122 12.78 -2.37 -11.42
CA SER A 122 11.60 -1.69 -10.86
C SER A 122 10.79 -2.63 -9.96
N ALA A 123 10.59 -3.88 -10.40
CA ALA A 123 9.90 -4.90 -9.63
C ALA A 123 10.68 -5.26 -8.34
N LEU A 124 12.01 -5.41 -8.44
CA LEU A 124 12.88 -5.66 -7.29
C LEU A 124 12.87 -4.49 -6.29
N MET A 125 12.97 -3.25 -6.77
CA MET A 125 12.85 -2.05 -5.94
C MET A 125 11.51 -2.00 -5.23
N PHE A 126 10.42 -2.33 -5.92
CA PHE A 126 9.09 -2.40 -5.31
C PHE A 126 9.03 -3.49 -4.23
N LEU A 127 9.54 -4.69 -4.49
CA LEU A 127 9.60 -5.79 -3.53
C LEU A 127 10.36 -5.36 -2.26
N VAL A 128 11.58 -4.83 -2.41
CA VAL A 128 12.49 -4.51 -1.30
C VAL A 128 11.99 -3.33 -0.44
N LYS A 129 11.30 -2.36 -1.04
CA LYS A 129 10.80 -1.17 -0.34
C LYS A 129 9.52 -1.41 0.46
N ASN A 130 8.84 -2.53 0.27
CA ASN A 130 7.55 -2.79 0.90
C ASN A 130 7.58 -3.99 1.86
N GLU A 131 6.59 -4.04 2.74
CA GLU A 131 6.29 -5.21 3.56
C GLU A 131 5.34 -6.14 2.83
N TRP A 132 5.43 -7.42 3.18
CA TRP A 132 4.66 -8.48 2.54
C TRP A 132 4.06 -9.39 3.59
N TYR A 133 2.81 -9.78 3.43
CA TYR A 133 2.17 -10.81 4.24
C TYR A 133 2.27 -12.16 3.56
N LEU A 134 2.80 -13.16 4.27
CA LEU A 134 2.95 -14.52 3.77
C LEU A 134 1.92 -15.45 4.42
N THR A 135 1.09 -16.12 3.62
CA THR A 135 -0.07 -16.89 4.12
C THR A 135 0.26 -17.97 5.13
N ASN A 136 1.45 -18.55 5.04
CA ASN A 136 1.84 -19.70 5.86
C ASN A 136 2.50 -19.29 7.20
N SER A 137 3.01 -18.07 7.31
CA SER A 137 3.68 -17.58 8.52
C SER A 137 2.77 -16.73 9.41
N ASN A 138 1.60 -16.30 8.90
CA ASN A 138 0.70 -15.34 9.54
C ASN A 138 1.38 -14.02 9.97
N ASN A 139 2.54 -13.70 9.38
CA ASN A 139 3.36 -12.56 9.75
C ASN A 139 3.69 -11.72 8.52
N THR A 140 3.97 -10.45 8.76
CA THR A 140 4.58 -9.56 7.76
C THR A 140 6.08 -9.82 7.69
N ILE A 141 6.64 -9.76 6.48
CA ILE A 141 8.04 -10.02 6.16
C ILE A 141 8.58 -8.93 5.24
N LYS A 142 9.91 -8.78 5.22
CA LYS A 142 10.66 -7.91 4.30
C LYS A 142 11.77 -8.70 3.63
N VAL A 143 12.26 -8.18 2.51
CA VAL A 143 13.56 -8.60 1.98
C VAL A 143 14.65 -8.16 2.94
N ASN A 144 15.55 -9.07 3.31
CA ASN A 144 16.74 -8.74 4.07
C ASN A 144 17.93 -8.57 3.11
N SER A 145 18.21 -7.33 2.74
CA SER A 145 19.30 -7.01 1.81
C SER A 145 20.68 -7.47 2.29
N ASN A 146 20.91 -7.52 3.60
CA ASN A 146 22.20 -7.93 4.18
C ASN A 146 22.45 -9.44 4.07
N LEU A 147 21.38 -10.23 3.97
CA LEU A 147 21.45 -11.68 3.77
C LEU A 147 21.18 -12.09 2.32
N SER A 148 20.85 -11.14 1.45
CA SER A 148 20.60 -11.36 0.03
C SER A 148 21.89 -11.17 -0.77
N ASN A 149 21.93 -11.77 -1.95
CA ASN A 149 22.99 -11.57 -2.94
C ASN A 149 22.41 -11.62 -4.36
N HIS A 150 23.25 -11.43 -5.37
CA HIS A 150 22.84 -11.52 -6.78
C HIS A 150 22.35 -12.91 -7.26
N SER A 151 22.39 -13.95 -6.43
CA SER A 151 21.93 -15.31 -6.77
C SER A 151 20.75 -15.77 -5.92
N GLN A 152 20.64 -15.30 -4.67
CA GLN A 152 19.58 -15.66 -3.74
C GLN A 152 19.07 -14.45 -2.97
N ILE A 153 17.76 -14.38 -2.78
CA ILE A 153 17.08 -13.31 -2.05
C ILE A 153 16.56 -13.86 -0.72
N SER A 154 16.95 -13.22 0.37
CA SER A 154 16.42 -13.49 1.71
C SER A 154 15.09 -12.75 1.89
N PHE A 155 13.99 -13.48 1.99
CA PHE A 155 12.63 -12.96 2.09
C PHE A 155 11.94 -13.49 3.34
N GLY A 156 12.00 -12.71 4.43
CA GLY A 156 11.71 -13.21 5.77
C GLY A 156 12.73 -14.28 6.17
N GLU A 157 12.26 -15.46 6.54
CA GLU A 157 13.10 -16.62 6.88
C GLU A 157 13.43 -17.49 5.65
N LEU A 158 12.90 -17.14 4.47
CA LEU A 158 13.08 -17.91 3.24
C LEU A 158 14.30 -17.42 2.47
N PHE A 159 15.00 -18.34 1.81
CA PHE A 159 16.03 -18.05 0.82
C PHE A 159 15.54 -18.56 -0.52
N ILE A 160 15.31 -17.65 -1.47
CA ILE A 160 14.69 -17.95 -2.76
C ILE A 160 15.72 -17.69 -3.86
N ASP A 161 15.76 -18.54 -4.87
CA ASP A 161 16.57 -18.28 -6.05
C ASP A 161 16.15 -16.94 -6.70
N PHE A 162 17.15 -16.16 -7.13
CA PHE A 162 16.89 -14.82 -7.67
C PHE A 162 16.00 -14.88 -8.92
N ASN A 163 16.26 -15.81 -9.84
CA ASN A 163 15.49 -15.91 -11.07
C ASN A 163 14.07 -16.40 -10.79
N GLU A 164 13.90 -17.36 -9.89
CA GLU A 164 12.58 -17.82 -9.46
C GLU A 164 11.73 -16.69 -8.89
N LEU A 165 12.29 -15.88 -7.98
CA LEU A 165 11.56 -14.77 -7.38
C LEU A 165 11.28 -13.64 -8.37
N ILE A 166 12.26 -13.26 -9.18
CA ILE A 166 12.09 -12.19 -10.17
C ILE A 166 11.06 -12.57 -11.24
N ASN A 167 11.10 -13.79 -11.76
CA ASN A 167 10.10 -14.27 -12.71
C ASN A 167 8.70 -14.24 -12.08
N ALA A 168 8.56 -14.73 -10.84
CA ALA A 168 7.29 -14.73 -10.13
C ALA A 168 6.69 -13.31 -9.96
N ILE A 169 7.52 -12.30 -9.62
CA ILE A 169 7.01 -10.93 -9.47
C ILE A 169 6.77 -10.24 -10.82
N CYS A 170 7.61 -10.48 -11.83
CA CYS A 170 7.45 -9.89 -13.16
C CYS A 170 6.20 -10.42 -13.87
N ASP A 171 5.91 -11.73 -13.75
CA ASP A 171 4.70 -12.35 -14.31
C ASP A 171 3.40 -11.80 -13.69
N ASN A 172 3.47 -11.31 -12.45
CA ASN A 172 2.33 -10.72 -11.73
C ASN A 172 2.28 -9.19 -11.81
N SER A 173 3.30 -8.56 -12.39
CA SER A 173 3.39 -7.11 -12.48
C SER A 173 2.47 -6.57 -13.58
N ASN A 174 1.74 -5.50 -13.29
CA ASN A 174 0.94 -4.83 -14.32
C ASN A 174 1.88 -4.16 -15.33
N GLN A 175 1.61 -4.37 -16.63
CA GLN A 175 2.37 -3.83 -17.77
C GLN A 175 2.66 -2.33 -17.71
N TYR A 176 1.87 -1.56 -16.95
CA TYR A 176 1.94 -0.10 -16.97
C TYR A 176 2.84 0.53 -15.90
N ASN A 177 3.16 -0.15 -14.79
CA ASN A 177 3.90 0.48 -13.68
C ASN A 177 4.76 -0.47 -12.81
N ASN A 178 4.89 -1.75 -13.17
CA ASN A 178 5.60 -2.77 -12.35
C ASN A 178 5.08 -2.87 -10.90
N ILE A 179 3.85 -2.40 -10.65
CA ILE A 179 3.16 -2.56 -9.37
C ILE A 179 2.47 -3.92 -9.38
N PHE A 180 2.69 -4.68 -8.33
CA PHE A 180 2.00 -5.93 -8.05
C PHE A 180 1.55 -5.93 -6.59
N LEU A 181 0.36 -6.48 -6.36
CA LEU A 181 -0.27 -6.50 -5.03
C LEU A 181 -0.20 -7.88 -4.37
N ASP A 182 0.10 -8.90 -5.16
CA ASP A 182 0.29 -10.27 -4.75
C ASP A 182 1.13 -11.01 -5.80
N PHE A 183 1.82 -12.07 -5.39
CA PHE A 183 2.51 -12.97 -6.29
C PHE A 183 2.64 -14.37 -5.67
N THR A 184 2.74 -15.38 -6.52
CA THR A 184 2.91 -16.79 -6.12
C THR A 184 4.28 -17.25 -6.60
N PHE A 185 5.00 -17.95 -5.74
CA PHE A 185 6.33 -18.46 -6.03
C PHE A 185 6.51 -19.84 -5.41
N ASN A 186 7.54 -20.54 -5.85
CA ASN A 186 7.89 -21.84 -5.35
C ASN A 186 9.21 -21.76 -4.58
N ILE A 187 9.41 -22.72 -3.68
CA ILE A 187 10.73 -23.10 -3.17
C ILE A 187 10.73 -24.61 -3.21
N ASP A 188 11.53 -25.19 -4.09
CA ASP A 188 11.44 -26.59 -4.49
C ASP A 188 10.00 -26.93 -4.94
N TRP A 189 9.33 -27.85 -4.24
CA TRP A 189 7.95 -28.25 -4.52
C TRP A 189 6.89 -27.45 -3.75
N LYS A 190 7.31 -26.60 -2.81
CA LYS A 190 6.39 -25.89 -1.90
C LYS A 190 5.91 -24.59 -2.55
N VAL A 191 4.60 -24.37 -2.51
CA VAL A 191 3.96 -23.17 -3.06
C VAL A 191 3.74 -22.14 -1.95
N TYR A 192 4.11 -20.90 -2.24
CA TYR A 192 3.95 -19.76 -1.36
C TYR A 192 3.20 -18.65 -2.07
N LYS A 193 2.39 -17.90 -1.32
CA LYS A 193 1.75 -16.69 -1.81
C LYS A 193 2.04 -15.52 -0.88
N ALA A 194 2.63 -14.49 -1.46
CA ALA A 194 2.90 -13.23 -0.78
C ALA A 194 1.91 -12.17 -1.25
N PHE A 195 1.48 -11.34 -0.31
CA PHE A 195 0.56 -10.23 -0.54
C PHE A 195 1.20 -8.94 -0.05
N LEU A 196 1.04 -7.84 -0.77
CA LEU A 196 1.55 -6.55 -0.35
C LEU A 196 0.93 -6.18 1.00
N TYR A 197 1.76 -5.76 1.95
CA TYR A 197 1.33 -5.15 3.20
C TYR A 197 1.76 -3.69 3.22
N LYS A 198 0.90 -2.84 2.68
CA LYS A 198 1.05 -1.39 2.67
C LYS A 198 -0.31 -0.78 3.02
N PRO A 199 -0.71 -0.84 4.31
CA PRO A 199 -2.02 -0.40 4.71
C PRO A 199 -2.21 1.11 4.53
N ALA A 200 -3.45 1.50 4.21
CA ALA A 200 -3.90 2.89 4.22
C ALA A 200 -5.18 3.03 5.05
N ILE A 201 -5.29 4.11 5.82
CA ILE A 201 -6.54 4.52 6.46
C ILE A 201 -7.03 5.82 5.85
N ILE A 202 -8.33 5.92 5.55
CA ILE A 202 -8.94 7.10 4.94
C ILE A 202 -10.02 7.64 5.86
N PHE A 203 -9.90 8.93 6.20
CA PHE A 203 -10.94 9.71 6.84
C PHE A 203 -11.50 10.72 5.85
N VAL A 204 -12.82 10.90 5.86
CA VAL A 204 -13.52 11.94 5.10
C VAL A 204 -14.22 12.87 6.09
N LEU A 205 -13.88 14.15 6.04
CA LEU A 205 -14.31 15.16 7.01
C LEU A 205 -14.74 16.45 6.31
N PHE A 206 -16.05 16.73 6.31
CA PHE A 206 -16.61 17.98 5.77
C PHE A 206 -17.35 18.84 6.80
N GLY A 207 -17.43 18.38 8.06
CA GLY A 207 -18.09 19.09 9.16
C GLY A 207 -17.16 20.03 9.92
N GLN A 208 -17.74 21.00 10.64
CA GLN A 208 -17.04 21.89 11.56
C GLN A 208 -17.36 21.52 13.02
N GLY A 209 -16.63 22.09 13.98
CA GLY A 209 -16.88 21.91 15.42
C GLY A 209 -16.72 20.46 15.87
N TYR A 210 -17.79 19.84 16.37
CA TYR A 210 -17.76 18.51 16.99
C TYR A 210 -17.18 17.39 16.11
N THR A 211 -17.19 17.54 14.79
CA THR A 211 -16.61 16.55 13.87
C THR A 211 -15.08 16.56 13.94
N PHE A 212 -14.46 17.72 14.19
CA PHE A 212 -13.02 17.83 14.44
C PHE A 212 -12.63 17.19 15.77
N ASP A 213 -13.42 17.41 16.83
CA ASP A 213 -13.19 16.77 18.12
C ASP A 213 -13.24 15.23 18.00
N GLN A 214 -14.17 14.71 17.19
CA GLN A 214 -14.26 13.28 16.90
C GLN A 214 -13.00 12.78 16.19
N LEU A 215 -12.56 13.48 15.14
CA LEU A 215 -11.35 13.14 14.40
C LEU A 215 -10.10 13.17 15.29
N GLU A 216 -9.96 14.17 16.16
CA GLU A 216 -8.86 14.25 17.12
C GLU A 216 -8.81 13.00 18.01
N VAL A 217 -9.95 12.61 18.60
CA VAL A 217 -10.03 11.41 19.44
C VAL A 217 -9.74 10.14 18.63
N SER A 218 -10.27 10.06 17.40
CA SER A 218 -10.04 8.94 16.49
C SER A 218 -8.55 8.79 16.15
N LEU A 219 -7.89 9.86 15.68
CA LEU A 219 -6.46 9.86 15.36
C LEU A 219 -5.59 9.57 16.58
N LYS A 220 -5.94 10.12 17.75
CA LYS A 220 -5.23 9.83 19.00
C LYS A 220 -5.33 8.36 19.37
N SER A 221 -6.52 7.77 19.28
CA SER A 221 -6.70 6.33 19.54
C SER A 221 -5.97 5.47 18.51
N LEU A 222 -5.99 5.85 17.23
CA LEU A 222 -5.25 5.19 16.15
C LEU A 222 -3.73 5.16 16.43
N ALA A 223 -3.18 6.29 16.86
CA ALA A 223 -1.76 6.43 17.12
C ALA A 223 -1.31 5.71 18.41
N VAL A 224 -2.07 5.84 19.50
CA VAL A 224 -1.65 5.38 20.84
C VAL A 224 -2.08 3.95 21.14
N VAL A 225 -3.28 3.56 20.71
CA VAL A 225 -3.86 2.24 21.01
C VAL A 225 -3.82 1.34 19.78
N GLY A 226 -4.13 1.90 18.61
CA GLY A 226 -4.07 1.21 17.32
C GLY A 226 -2.65 0.85 16.88
N GLU A 227 -1.63 1.55 17.39
CA GLU A 227 -0.21 1.39 17.04
C GLU A 227 -0.02 1.37 15.51
N TYR A 228 -0.80 2.19 14.81
CA TYR A 228 -0.87 2.15 13.36
C TYR A 228 0.41 2.72 12.72
N SER A 229 0.95 1.95 11.77
CA SER A 229 2.21 2.30 11.12
C SER A 229 2.11 2.70 9.64
N GLY A 230 0.93 2.57 9.02
CA GLY A 230 0.73 2.87 7.60
C GLY A 230 0.41 4.33 7.30
N ASP A 231 0.03 4.58 6.05
CA ASP A 231 -0.36 5.91 5.59
C ASP A 231 -1.78 6.27 6.04
N VAL A 232 -2.01 7.55 6.34
CA VAL A 232 -3.33 8.09 6.66
C VAL A 232 -3.69 9.16 5.66
N PHE A 233 -4.88 9.09 5.08
CA PHE A 233 -5.44 10.09 4.19
C PHE A 233 -6.57 10.80 4.91
N ILE A 234 -6.55 12.13 4.92
CA ILE A 234 -7.63 12.96 5.44
C ILE A 234 -8.17 13.79 4.30
N VAL A 235 -9.39 13.51 3.89
CA VAL A 235 -10.10 14.21 2.81
C VAL A 235 -11.00 15.25 3.44
N THR A 236 -10.78 16.52 3.11
CA THR A 236 -11.54 17.63 3.71
C THR A 236 -11.56 18.84 2.81
N LYS A 237 -12.48 19.78 3.05
CA LYS A 237 -12.40 21.14 2.49
C LYS A 237 -11.46 22.06 3.29
N GLU A 238 -11.14 21.68 4.51
CA GLU A 238 -10.47 22.56 5.47
C GLU A 238 -8.96 22.65 5.17
N PRO A 239 -8.31 23.80 5.46
CA PRO A 239 -6.88 23.97 5.22
C PRO A 239 -6.01 23.00 6.02
N SER A 240 -4.91 22.53 5.40
CA SER A 240 -3.96 21.62 6.04
C SER A 240 -3.41 22.13 7.38
N LYS A 241 -3.18 23.43 7.50
CA LYS A 241 -2.62 24.05 8.72
C LYS A 241 -3.51 23.84 9.95
N ASP A 242 -4.83 23.85 9.77
CA ASP A 242 -5.77 23.75 10.88
C ASP A 242 -5.82 22.31 11.42
N LEU A 243 -5.71 21.32 10.53
CA LEU A 243 -5.68 19.90 10.87
C LEU A 243 -4.37 19.46 11.53
N GLN A 244 -3.23 20.06 11.18
CA GLN A 244 -1.92 19.66 11.73
C GLN A 244 -1.86 19.73 13.27
N SER A 245 -2.66 20.62 13.87
CA SER A 245 -2.72 20.80 15.33
C SER A 245 -3.31 19.61 16.09
N ILE A 246 -4.22 18.86 15.46
CA ILE A 246 -4.93 17.71 16.09
C ILE A 246 -4.33 16.35 15.72
N ILE A 247 -3.40 16.32 14.75
CA ILE A 247 -2.76 15.08 14.31
C ILE A 247 -1.62 14.72 15.29
N PRO A 248 -1.62 13.50 15.87
CA PRO A 248 -0.53 13.06 16.73
C PRO A 248 0.82 13.05 16.00
N GLN A 249 1.88 13.56 16.66
CA GLN A 249 3.22 13.68 16.09
C GLN A 249 3.80 12.35 15.58
N SER A 250 3.44 11.22 16.21
CA SER A 250 3.90 9.89 15.80
C SER A 250 3.34 9.42 14.45
N ILE A 251 2.21 9.96 13.99
CA ILE A 251 1.61 9.61 12.68
C ILE A 251 1.71 10.76 11.67
N LEU A 252 1.95 11.99 12.11
CA LEU A 252 1.99 13.21 11.28
C LEU A 252 2.81 13.07 9.98
N PRO A 253 4.03 12.48 9.97
CA PRO A 253 4.82 12.33 8.74
C PRO A 253 4.18 11.45 7.66
N ARG A 254 3.16 10.67 8.03
CA ARG A 254 2.43 9.72 7.15
C ARG A 254 1.02 10.20 6.81
N VAL A 255 0.62 11.36 7.33
CA VAL A 255 -0.70 11.95 7.02
C VAL A 255 -0.62 12.75 5.73
N LYS A 256 -1.50 12.42 4.79
CA LYS A 256 -1.71 13.12 3.52
C LYS A 256 -3.08 13.80 3.57
N ILE A 257 -3.09 15.13 3.54
CA ILE A 257 -4.32 15.91 3.53
C ILE A 257 -4.71 16.19 2.07
N ILE A 258 -5.91 15.78 1.70
CA ILE A 258 -6.46 15.92 0.35
C ILE A 258 -7.59 16.93 0.42
N GLN A 259 -7.40 18.05 -0.25
CA GLN A 259 -8.43 19.06 -0.35
C GLN A 259 -9.49 18.64 -1.37
N MET A 260 -10.74 18.61 -0.93
CA MET A 260 -11.90 18.32 -1.75
C MET A 260 -13.01 19.31 -1.36
N GLU A 261 -13.63 19.92 -2.36
CA GLU A 261 -14.78 20.79 -2.16
C GLU A 261 -16.07 19.97 -2.08
N GLY A 262 -17.08 20.50 -1.39
CA GLY A 262 -18.42 19.94 -1.37
C GLY A 262 -19.45 21.04 -1.14
N ASN A 263 -20.52 21.03 -1.94
CA ASN A 263 -21.51 22.10 -1.95
C ASN A 263 -22.73 21.78 -1.08
N ASP A 264 -23.04 20.49 -0.91
CA ASP A 264 -24.21 20.04 -0.17
C ASP A 264 -23.96 18.75 0.62
N THR A 265 -24.98 18.34 1.37
CA THR A 265 -24.95 17.12 2.19
C THR A 265 -24.59 15.88 1.38
N LEU A 266 -25.04 15.79 0.13
CA LEU A 266 -24.76 14.63 -0.72
C LEU A 266 -23.26 14.54 -1.07
N ASP A 267 -22.64 15.67 -1.39
CA ASP A 267 -21.19 15.73 -1.62
C ASP A 267 -20.43 15.28 -0.35
N PHE A 268 -20.86 15.75 0.82
CA PHE A 268 -20.22 15.42 2.09
C PHE A 268 -20.30 13.93 2.45
N ILE A 269 -21.50 13.33 2.37
CA ILE A 269 -21.69 11.93 2.76
C ILE A 269 -21.09 10.97 1.73
N SER A 270 -21.13 11.33 0.44
CA SER A 270 -20.72 10.43 -0.64
C SER A 270 -19.25 10.51 -1.01
N ALA A 271 -18.50 11.52 -0.55
CA ALA A 271 -17.10 11.76 -0.91
C ALA A 271 -16.15 10.55 -0.73
N ARG A 272 -16.50 9.58 0.14
CA ARG A 272 -15.76 8.32 0.25
C ARG A 272 -15.77 7.48 -1.04
N ILE A 273 -16.87 7.49 -1.80
CA ILE A 273 -17.02 6.72 -3.04
C ILE A 273 -16.08 7.21 -4.16
N PRO A 274 -16.05 8.50 -4.55
CA PRO A 274 -15.11 8.97 -5.57
C PRO A 274 -13.65 8.82 -5.11
N MET A 275 -13.37 8.93 -3.80
CA MET A 275 -12.05 8.64 -3.26
C MET A 275 -11.62 7.19 -3.46
N LEU A 276 -12.47 6.22 -3.14
CA LEU A 276 -12.23 4.79 -3.38
C LEU A 276 -12.21 4.42 -4.87
N CYS A 277 -12.83 5.23 -5.73
CA CYS A 277 -12.78 5.08 -7.18
C CYS A 277 -11.49 5.66 -7.82
N SER A 278 -10.74 6.50 -7.10
CA SER A 278 -9.55 7.18 -7.62
C SER A 278 -8.36 6.22 -7.84
N ASN A 279 -7.31 6.69 -8.53
CA ASN A 279 -6.06 5.93 -8.67
C ASN A 279 -5.11 6.10 -7.47
N LEU A 280 -5.45 6.97 -6.52
CA LEU A 280 -4.59 7.29 -5.38
C LEU A 280 -4.25 6.05 -4.54
N LEU A 281 -5.21 5.14 -4.44
CA LEU A 281 -5.15 3.98 -3.54
C LEU A 281 -4.70 2.70 -4.25
N ASP A 282 -4.35 2.77 -5.55
CA ASP A 282 -4.03 1.59 -6.37
C ASP A 282 -2.80 0.81 -5.89
N THR A 283 -1.94 1.47 -5.09
CA THR A 283 -0.72 0.87 -4.54
C THR A 283 -0.84 0.41 -3.09
N TYR A 284 -2.04 0.50 -2.50
CA TYR A 284 -2.25 0.20 -1.08
C TYR A 284 -3.03 -1.11 -0.89
N GLN A 285 -2.66 -1.84 0.15
CA GLN A 285 -3.27 -3.10 0.54
C GLN A 285 -2.95 -3.40 2.01
N PRO A 286 -3.95 -3.53 2.90
CA PRO A 286 -5.38 -3.24 2.69
C PRO A 286 -5.68 -1.73 2.77
N ILE A 287 -6.91 -1.35 2.48
CA ILE A 287 -7.42 0.02 2.66
C ILE A 287 -8.58 -0.02 3.64
N LEU A 288 -8.55 0.81 4.67
CA LEU A 288 -9.61 0.96 5.65
C LEU A 288 -10.16 2.38 5.60
N TYR A 289 -11.40 2.54 5.14
CA TYR A 289 -12.16 3.74 5.36
C TYR A 289 -12.68 3.78 6.80
N SER A 290 -12.59 4.94 7.46
CA SER A 290 -13.11 5.18 8.81
C SER A 290 -13.81 6.54 8.90
N ASP A 291 -15.00 6.55 9.47
CA ASP A 291 -15.64 7.77 9.95
C ASP A 291 -14.86 8.34 11.14
N ALA A 292 -15.05 9.64 11.38
CA ALA A 292 -14.39 10.35 12.47
C ALA A 292 -14.88 9.89 13.85
N ASP A 293 -16.05 9.26 13.96
CA ASP A 293 -16.65 8.78 15.21
C ASP A 293 -16.30 7.32 15.55
N ILE A 294 -15.18 6.83 15.02
CA ILE A 294 -14.56 5.54 15.33
C ILE A 294 -13.42 5.73 16.34
N VAL A 295 -13.42 4.92 17.40
CA VAL A 295 -12.28 4.78 18.31
C VAL A 295 -11.59 3.43 18.05
N PHE A 296 -10.26 3.46 17.94
CA PHE A 296 -9.42 2.26 17.85
C PHE A 296 -9.05 1.79 19.26
N ASP A 297 -9.52 0.61 19.68
CA ASP A 297 -9.45 0.14 21.08
C ASP A 297 -8.46 -1.01 21.32
N ARG A 298 -7.68 -1.39 20.30
CA ARG A 298 -6.50 -2.27 20.37
C ARG A 298 -5.60 -2.09 19.15
N ASN A 299 -4.44 -2.75 19.15
CA ASN A 299 -3.56 -2.80 17.98
C ASN A 299 -4.31 -3.40 16.78
N ILE A 300 -4.31 -2.67 15.66
CA ILE A 300 -5.08 -3.04 14.46
C ILE A 300 -4.25 -3.72 13.38
N ASN A 301 -2.93 -3.81 13.54
CA ASN A 301 -2.05 -4.38 12.52
C ASN A 301 -2.38 -5.84 12.22
N GLU A 302 -2.80 -6.62 13.23
CA GLU A 302 -3.27 -8.00 13.01
C GLU A 302 -4.55 -8.07 12.17
N ILE A 303 -5.48 -7.12 12.38
CA ILE A 303 -6.73 -7.03 11.62
C ILE A 303 -6.40 -6.69 10.16
N LEU A 304 -5.53 -5.70 9.96
CA LEU A 304 -5.10 -5.26 8.63
C LEU A 304 -4.29 -6.35 7.91
N SER A 305 -3.43 -7.08 8.62
CA SER A 305 -2.64 -8.17 8.02
C SER A 305 -3.55 -9.31 7.54
N LYS A 306 -4.57 -9.67 8.32
CA LYS A 306 -5.57 -10.66 7.87
C LYS A 306 -6.39 -10.13 6.69
N ALA A 307 -6.77 -8.85 6.74
CA ALA A 307 -7.52 -8.18 5.68
C ALA A 307 -6.82 -8.18 4.32
N THR A 308 -5.49 -8.15 4.29
CA THR A 308 -4.68 -8.27 3.07
C THR A 308 -5.02 -9.51 2.23
N THR A 309 -5.51 -10.58 2.87
CA THR A 309 -5.87 -11.85 2.20
C THR A 309 -7.36 -12.03 1.95
N ALA A 310 -8.19 -11.08 2.40
CA ALA A 310 -9.63 -11.16 2.23
C ALA A 310 -10.00 -11.06 0.74
N LYS A 311 -11.05 -11.80 0.36
CA LYS A 311 -11.51 -11.88 -1.05
C LYS A 311 -12.55 -10.83 -1.41
N GLN A 312 -13.18 -10.21 -0.42
CA GLN A 312 -14.34 -9.34 -0.55
C GLN A 312 -14.16 -8.14 0.39
N CYS A 313 -14.86 -7.04 0.08
CA CYS A 313 -14.93 -5.90 0.99
C CYS A 313 -15.66 -6.29 2.29
N SER A 314 -15.36 -5.59 3.38
CA SER A 314 -15.94 -5.89 4.68
C SER A 314 -16.31 -4.64 5.46
N ALA A 315 -17.46 -4.66 6.12
CA ALA A 315 -17.95 -3.56 6.94
C ALA A 315 -18.74 -4.09 8.13
N GLN A 316 -19.17 -3.18 9.01
CA GLN A 316 -19.93 -3.50 10.20
C GLN A 316 -21.40 -3.80 9.86
N ILE A 317 -21.89 -5.00 10.15
CA ILE A 317 -23.31 -5.36 9.99
C ILE A 317 -24.22 -4.63 10.97
N GLU A 318 -25.38 -4.18 10.47
CA GLU A 318 -26.52 -3.67 11.24
C GLU A 318 -27.56 -4.78 11.45
N TYR A 319 -27.45 -5.54 12.54
CA TYR A 319 -28.32 -6.69 12.82
C TYR A 319 -29.81 -6.35 12.99
N PHE A 320 -30.17 -5.07 13.11
CA PHE A 320 -31.55 -4.60 13.28
C PHE A 320 -32.27 -4.31 11.96
N HIS A 321 -31.56 -4.27 10.82
CA HIS A 321 -32.16 -3.98 9.51
C HIS A 321 -31.85 -5.06 8.48
N ILE A 322 -32.88 -5.64 7.89
CA ILE A 322 -32.75 -6.47 6.68
C ILE A 322 -32.51 -5.55 5.48
N PHE A 323 -31.45 -5.84 4.72
CA PHE A 323 -31.01 -5.03 3.57
C PHE A 323 -32.15 -4.78 2.58
N GLN A 324 -32.85 -5.84 2.17
CA GLN A 324 -33.91 -5.79 1.16
C GLN A 324 -35.12 -4.94 1.60
N GLU A 325 -35.28 -4.73 2.90
CA GLU A 325 -36.49 -4.12 3.48
C GLU A 325 -36.24 -2.66 3.89
N SER A 326 -35.01 -2.31 4.31
CA SER A 326 -34.63 -1.00 4.85
C SER A 326 -34.12 -0.02 3.79
N ASP A 327 -34.82 1.10 3.62
CA ASP A 327 -34.40 2.15 2.69
C ASP A 327 -33.05 2.79 3.10
N HIS A 328 -32.73 2.85 4.40
CA HIS A 328 -31.43 3.33 4.92
C HIS A 328 -30.25 2.45 4.48
N ASN A 329 -30.51 1.17 4.21
CA ASN A 329 -29.52 0.21 3.75
C ASN A 329 -29.61 -0.05 2.24
N GLY A 330 -30.40 0.73 1.50
CA GLY A 330 -30.52 0.59 0.06
C GLY A 330 -31.57 -0.41 -0.42
N GLY A 331 -32.51 -0.82 0.44
CA GLY A 331 -33.64 -1.66 0.06
C GLY A 331 -34.49 -1.04 -1.05
N SER A 332 -34.54 0.28 -1.17
CA SER A 332 -35.19 1.00 -2.28
C SER A 332 -34.53 0.72 -3.64
N PHE A 333 -33.21 0.57 -3.69
CA PHE A 333 -32.48 0.16 -4.89
C PHE A 333 -32.75 -1.30 -5.23
N PHE A 334 -32.72 -2.18 -4.23
CA PHE A 334 -33.04 -3.60 -4.41
C PHE A 334 -34.47 -3.82 -4.91
N LYS A 335 -35.46 -3.04 -4.44
CA LYS A 335 -36.85 -3.14 -4.91
C LYS A 335 -37.03 -2.73 -6.37
N GLN A 336 -36.22 -1.78 -6.86
CA GLN A 336 -36.25 -1.33 -8.26
C GLN A 336 -35.48 -2.26 -9.20
N ASP A 337 -34.49 -2.98 -8.66
CA ASP A 337 -33.62 -3.89 -9.40
C ASP A 337 -33.27 -5.09 -8.51
N SER A 338 -34.24 -5.98 -8.37
CA SER A 338 -34.12 -7.16 -7.50
C SER A 338 -33.21 -8.21 -8.14
N PHE A 339 -32.41 -8.87 -7.31
CA PHE A 339 -31.53 -9.96 -7.71
C PHE A 339 -31.60 -11.10 -6.67
N ASP A 340 -31.21 -12.30 -7.09
CA ASP A 340 -31.28 -13.48 -6.23
C ASP A 340 -30.21 -13.41 -5.12
N MET A 341 -30.65 -13.41 -3.88
CA MET A 341 -29.79 -13.40 -2.70
C MET A 341 -30.56 -13.86 -1.45
N PRO A 342 -29.89 -14.46 -0.46
CA PRO A 342 -30.52 -14.76 0.83
C PRO A 342 -30.94 -13.45 1.54
N LYS A 343 -31.89 -13.56 2.48
CA LYS A 343 -32.16 -12.46 3.42
C LYS A 343 -30.89 -12.18 4.22
N VAL A 344 -30.36 -10.97 4.08
CA VAL A 344 -29.14 -10.53 4.76
C VAL A 344 -29.39 -9.20 5.45
N HIS A 345 -28.56 -8.91 6.45
CA HIS A 345 -28.55 -7.62 7.10
C HIS A 345 -27.81 -6.59 6.25
N GLY A 346 -28.24 -5.32 6.31
CA GLY A 346 -27.43 -4.23 5.77
C GLY A 346 -26.15 -4.02 6.59
N PHE A 347 -25.16 -3.36 6.00
CA PHE A 347 -23.97 -2.91 6.71
C PHE A 347 -23.91 -1.39 6.81
N ASN A 348 -23.23 -0.92 7.84
CA ASN A 348 -22.89 0.47 8.04
C ASN A 348 -21.58 0.81 7.31
N SER A 349 -21.57 1.87 6.49
CA SER A 349 -20.40 2.26 5.69
C SER A 349 -19.32 3.02 6.48
N GLY A 350 -19.57 3.39 7.73
CA GLY A 350 -18.66 4.19 8.57
C GLY A 350 -17.35 3.50 8.92
N LEU A 351 -17.25 2.18 8.72
CA LEU A 351 -16.00 1.45 8.74
C LEU A 351 -16.03 0.42 7.61
N LEU A 352 -15.26 0.67 6.56
CA LEU A 352 -15.25 -0.16 5.35
C LEU A 352 -13.81 -0.55 5.00
N LEU A 353 -13.56 -1.85 5.00
CA LEU A 353 -12.33 -2.47 4.59
C LEU A 353 -12.41 -2.88 3.11
N VAL A 354 -11.42 -2.46 2.34
CA VAL A 354 -11.19 -2.90 0.98
C VAL A 354 -9.87 -3.67 0.95
N PRO A 355 -9.87 -4.97 0.58
CA PRO A 355 -8.66 -5.76 0.55
C PRO A 355 -7.61 -5.16 -0.38
N ASN A 356 -8.00 -4.76 -1.59
CA ASN A 356 -7.11 -4.10 -2.55
C ASN A 356 -7.90 -3.45 -3.69
N MET A 357 -7.30 -2.47 -4.37
CA MET A 357 -7.98 -1.83 -5.51
C MET A 357 -7.91 -2.64 -6.81
N LYS A 358 -6.93 -3.55 -6.96
CA LYS A 358 -6.81 -4.42 -8.15
C LYS A 358 -8.11 -5.20 -8.43
N ASN A 359 -8.73 -5.74 -7.38
CA ASN A 359 -9.93 -6.57 -7.48
C ASN A 359 -11.23 -5.77 -7.28
N HIS A 360 -11.22 -4.75 -6.41
CA HIS A 360 -12.46 -4.11 -5.92
C HIS A 360 -12.77 -2.75 -6.55
N LYS A 361 -11.83 -2.14 -7.28
CA LYS A 361 -12.02 -0.81 -7.87
C LYS A 361 -13.20 -0.73 -8.83
N ASN A 362 -13.50 -1.81 -9.55
CA ASN A 362 -14.65 -1.83 -10.46
C ASN A 362 -15.98 -1.78 -9.70
N SER A 363 -16.07 -2.37 -8.51
CA SER A 363 -17.23 -2.26 -7.63
C SER A 363 -17.44 -0.80 -7.19
N PHE A 364 -16.37 -0.08 -6.81
CA PHE A 364 -16.46 1.33 -6.45
C PHE A 364 -16.77 2.24 -7.65
N LYS A 365 -16.25 1.93 -8.84
CA LYS A 365 -16.67 2.60 -10.09
C LYS A 365 -18.14 2.39 -10.38
N ALA A 366 -18.68 1.19 -10.15
CA ALA A 366 -20.10 0.89 -10.30
C ALA A 366 -20.95 1.64 -9.26
N ALA A 367 -20.50 1.71 -8.00
CA ALA A 367 -21.13 2.50 -6.94
C ALA A 367 -21.18 3.99 -7.31
N TYR A 368 -20.05 4.55 -7.77
CA TYR A 368 -19.98 5.95 -8.20
C TYR A 368 -20.93 6.23 -9.38
N LYS A 369 -20.92 5.39 -10.41
CA LYS A 369 -21.84 5.52 -11.55
C LYS A 369 -23.30 5.38 -11.12
N SER A 370 -23.61 4.47 -10.20
CA SER A 370 -24.96 4.28 -9.68
C SER A 370 -25.45 5.51 -8.94
N LEU A 371 -24.60 6.12 -8.11
CA LEU A 371 -24.88 7.40 -7.44
C LEU A 371 -25.16 8.52 -8.44
N MET A 372 -24.28 8.69 -9.43
CA MET A 372 -24.44 9.74 -10.45
C MET A 372 -25.72 9.56 -11.27
N ASN A 373 -26.01 8.34 -11.71
CA ASN A 373 -27.20 8.04 -12.49
C ASN A 373 -28.47 8.23 -11.65
N TYR A 374 -28.49 7.73 -10.42
CA TYR A 374 -29.64 7.87 -9.54
C TYR A 374 -29.94 9.34 -9.24
N THR A 375 -28.91 10.13 -8.95
CA THR A 375 -29.07 11.55 -8.64
C THR A 375 -29.49 12.39 -9.85
N THR A 376 -29.11 11.94 -11.06
CA THR A 376 -29.59 12.54 -12.31
C THR A 376 -31.07 12.25 -12.55
N LEU A 377 -31.53 11.04 -12.24
CA LEU A 377 -32.91 10.61 -12.49
C LEU A 377 -33.91 11.08 -11.42
N HIS A 378 -33.49 11.09 -10.16
CA HIS A 378 -34.37 11.31 -9.00
C HIS A 378 -34.02 12.57 -8.20
N GLY A 379 -33.02 13.33 -8.65
CA GLY A 379 -32.48 14.48 -7.93
C GLY A 379 -31.52 14.08 -6.79
N ARG A 380 -30.99 15.08 -6.10
CA ARG A 380 -29.89 14.92 -5.13
C ARG A 380 -30.36 14.57 -3.70
N ASN A 381 -31.65 14.43 -3.47
CA ASN A 381 -32.20 14.15 -2.13
C ASN A 381 -32.21 12.64 -1.85
N LEU A 382 -31.07 12.09 -1.44
CA LEU A 382 -30.92 10.69 -1.05
C LEU A 382 -30.37 10.61 0.39
N PRO A 383 -31.19 10.24 1.38
CA PRO A 383 -30.70 10.04 2.74
C PRO A 383 -29.78 8.81 2.78
N PHE A 384 -28.62 8.92 3.42
CA PHE A 384 -27.63 7.83 3.55
C PHE A 384 -27.17 7.28 2.18
N ALA A 385 -26.93 8.18 1.24
CA ALA A 385 -26.60 7.85 -0.14
C ALA A 385 -25.41 6.90 -0.29
N ASP A 386 -24.35 7.12 0.50
CA ASP A 386 -23.16 6.30 0.46
C ASP A 386 -23.43 4.89 0.95
N GLN A 387 -24.04 4.74 2.13
CA GLN A 387 -24.36 3.44 2.74
C GLN A 387 -25.32 2.65 1.85
N SER A 388 -26.40 3.27 1.39
CA SER A 388 -27.42 2.62 0.56
C SER A 388 -26.84 2.09 -0.76
N ILE A 389 -26.04 2.91 -1.44
CA ILE A 389 -25.45 2.56 -2.72
C ILE A 389 -24.36 1.50 -2.56
N LEU A 390 -23.53 1.61 -1.52
CA LEU A 390 -22.50 0.62 -1.25
C LEU A 390 -23.12 -0.74 -0.90
N ASN A 391 -24.16 -0.78 -0.07
CA ASN A 391 -24.90 -2.02 0.22
C ASN A 391 -25.43 -2.64 -1.08
N TYR A 392 -26.18 -1.86 -1.87
CA TYR A 392 -26.74 -2.33 -3.14
C TYR A 392 -25.68 -2.88 -4.08
N VAL A 393 -24.62 -2.12 -4.35
CA VAL A 393 -23.60 -2.51 -5.34
C VAL A 393 -22.76 -3.69 -4.85
N LEU A 394 -22.29 -3.67 -3.60
CA LEU A 394 -21.42 -4.75 -3.10
C LEU A 394 -22.20 -6.06 -2.95
N TYR A 395 -23.46 -6.04 -2.54
CA TYR A 395 -24.29 -7.26 -2.56
C TYR A 395 -24.58 -7.74 -3.98
N LYS A 396 -24.97 -6.83 -4.89
CA LYS A 396 -25.30 -7.20 -6.28
C LYS A 396 -24.12 -7.81 -7.02
N LEU A 397 -22.90 -7.33 -6.75
CA LEU A 397 -21.66 -7.83 -7.35
C LEU A 397 -21.04 -9.01 -6.58
N ASN A 398 -21.68 -9.48 -5.51
CA ASN A 398 -21.13 -10.49 -4.61
C ASN A 398 -19.71 -10.13 -4.13
N ASP A 399 -19.51 -8.87 -3.75
CA ASP A 399 -18.22 -8.31 -3.35
C ASP A 399 -18.20 -7.86 -1.87
N PHE A 400 -19.01 -8.52 -1.05
CA PHE A 400 -19.13 -8.20 0.38
C PHE A 400 -19.07 -9.46 1.26
N ASN A 401 -18.31 -9.35 2.35
CA ASN A 401 -18.27 -10.30 3.46
C ASN A 401 -18.22 -9.54 4.80
N PRO A 402 -19.08 -9.87 5.79
CA PRO A 402 -19.04 -9.18 7.07
C PRO A 402 -17.73 -9.36 7.85
N SER A 403 -16.98 -10.43 7.60
CA SER A 403 -15.67 -10.67 8.20
C SER A 403 -14.56 -10.00 7.38
N PRO A 404 -13.54 -9.39 8.01
CA PRO A 404 -13.29 -9.37 9.45
C PRO A 404 -13.98 -8.23 10.22
N ILE A 405 -14.47 -7.17 9.56
CA ILE A 405 -14.79 -5.91 10.26
C ILE A 405 -15.92 -6.06 11.28
N SER A 406 -17.01 -6.74 10.93
CA SER A 406 -18.15 -6.93 11.85
C SER A 406 -17.76 -7.62 13.15
N GLU A 407 -16.78 -8.52 13.13
CA GLU A 407 -16.32 -9.25 14.30
C GLU A 407 -15.46 -8.38 15.23
N GLN A 408 -14.79 -7.37 14.65
CA GLN A 408 -13.85 -6.50 15.35
C GLN A 408 -14.46 -5.15 15.77
N THR A 409 -15.74 -4.93 15.49
CA THR A 409 -16.42 -3.66 15.78
C THR A 409 -17.47 -3.80 16.88
N GLN A 410 -17.48 -2.86 17.81
CA GLN A 410 -18.55 -2.65 18.79
C GLN A 410 -19.31 -1.36 18.46
N ILE A 411 -20.60 -1.32 18.80
CA ILE A 411 -21.39 -0.09 18.71
C ILE A 411 -21.29 0.62 20.05
N GLY A 412 -20.69 1.80 20.09
CA GLY A 412 -20.56 2.61 21.30
C GLY A 412 -21.90 3.16 21.76
N GLY A 413 -22.00 3.49 23.05
CA GLY A 413 -23.21 4.07 23.64
C GLY A 413 -23.81 3.23 24.76
N LYS A 414 -25.11 3.40 25.00
CA LYS A 414 -25.83 2.59 25.99
C LYS A 414 -26.02 1.17 25.43
N PRO A 415 -25.63 0.12 26.18
CA PRO A 415 -25.89 -1.25 25.77
C PRO A 415 -27.38 -1.47 25.50
N SER A 416 -27.69 -2.20 24.45
CA SER A 416 -29.05 -2.66 24.13
C SER A 416 -29.01 -4.14 23.75
N GLU A 417 -30.18 -4.77 23.62
CA GLU A 417 -30.29 -6.16 23.18
C GLU A 417 -29.58 -6.40 21.83
N PHE A 418 -29.59 -5.38 20.96
CA PHE A 418 -28.97 -5.41 19.64
C PHE A 418 -27.55 -4.81 19.60
N ASN A 419 -27.13 -4.10 20.65
CA ASN A 419 -25.81 -3.46 20.78
C ASN A 419 -25.10 -3.94 22.05
N LYS A 420 -24.39 -5.06 21.95
CA LYS A 420 -23.51 -5.57 23.02
C LYS A 420 -22.23 -4.73 23.08
N PHE A 421 -22.29 -3.59 23.75
CA PHE A 421 -21.12 -2.77 24.06
C PHE A 421 -20.51 -3.20 25.39
N ASP A 422 -19.25 -3.67 25.37
CA ASP A 422 -18.49 -3.97 26.58
C ASP A 422 -17.13 -3.24 26.55
N PRO A 423 -16.99 -2.13 27.30
CA PRO A 423 -15.75 -1.37 27.32
C PRO A 423 -14.58 -2.11 27.99
N ASN A 424 -14.81 -3.28 28.60
CA ASN A 424 -13.75 -4.12 29.17
C ASN A 424 -13.26 -5.20 28.19
N LYS A 425 -13.90 -5.33 27.02
CA LYS A 425 -13.54 -6.34 26.00
C LYS A 425 -13.28 -5.64 24.66
N PRO A 426 -12.11 -5.00 24.50
CA PRO A 426 -11.78 -4.31 23.25
C PRO A 426 -11.76 -5.28 22.07
N LYS A 427 -12.22 -4.82 20.90
CA LYS A 427 -12.38 -5.68 19.70
C LYS A 427 -11.60 -5.24 18.47
N GLY A 428 -11.07 -4.03 18.44
CA GLY A 428 -10.51 -3.38 17.27
C GLY A 428 -11.04 -1.97 17.19
N PHE A 429 -12.37 -1.87 17.09
CA PHE A 429 -13.06 -0.64 16.77
C PHE A 429 -14.31 -0.46 17.64
N VAL A 430 -14.59 0.79 18.01
CA VAL A 430 -15.86 1.21 18.62
C VAL A 430 -16.45 2.33 17.78
N HIS A 431 -17.65 2.09 17.25
CA HIS A 431 -18.35 3.03 16.38
C HIS A 431 -19.48 3.74 17.12
N PHE A 432 -19.38 5.07 17.26
CA PHE A 432 -20.31 5.90 18.03
C PHE A 432 -21.46 6.49 17.19
N TRP A 433 -21.84 5.86 16.08
CA TRP A 433 -22.78 6.43 15.11
C TRP A 433 -24.19 6.73 15.65
N ASN A 434 -24.71 5.89 16.56
CA ASN A 434 -26.06 6.01 17.12
C ASN A 434 -26.08 6.66 18.51
N THR A 435 -25.10 7.52 18.82
CA THR A 435 -25.00 8.16 20.14
C THR A 435 -25.16 9.68 20.04
N ALA A 436 -25.90 10.25 20.99
CA ALA A 436 -25.84 11.68 21.25
C ALA A 436 -24.46 12.04 21.83
N GLU A 437 -23.97 13.26 21.57
CA GLU A 437 -22.69 13.76 22.11
C GLU A 437 -21.49 12.83 21.83
N LYS A 438 -21.35 12.39 20.58
CA LYS A 438 -20.34 11.41 20.12
C LYS A 438 -18.93 11.74 20.62
N ASN A 439 -18.48 12.99 20.42
CA ASN A 439 -17.16 13.47 20.83
C ASN A 439 -16.90 13.26 22.34
N ILE A 440 -17.88 13.56 23.19
CA ILE A 440 -17.77 13.41 24.66
C ILE A 440 -17.66 11.92 25.02
N ASN A 441 -18.52 11.09 24.43
CA ASN A 441 -18.54 9.65 24.71
C ASN A 441 -17.26 8.95 24.24
N MET A 442 -16.76 9.31 23.05
CA MET A 442 -15.49 8.81 22.53
C MET A 442 -14.32 9.19 23.45
N LYS A 443 -14.23 10.46 23.86
CA LYS A 443 -13.18 10.94 24.75
C LYS A 443 -13.21 10.22 26.09
N LYS A 444 -14.39 10.12 26.71
CA LYS A 444 -14.58 9.39 27.97
C LYS A 444 -14.18 7.92 27.84
N TYR A 445 -14.51 7.28 26.73
CA TYR A 445 -14.13 5.90 26.47
C TYR A 445 -12.60 5.75 26.37
N LEU A 446 -11.93 6.58 25.56
CA LEU A 446 -10.49 6.53 25.37
C LEU A 446 -9.73 6.85 26.66
N ASP A 447 -10.14 7.87 27.41
CA ASP A 447 -9.48 8.26 28.67
C ASP A 447 -9.58 7.13 29.70
N ASN A 448 -10.75 6.51 29.85
CA ASN A 448 -10.93 5.36 30.74
C ASN A 448 -10.08 4.16 30.32
N TYR A 449 -9.94 3.92 29.01
CA TYR A 449 -9.11 2.84 28.47
C TYR A 449 -7.62 3.09 28.80
N LEU A 450 -7.13 4.31 28.59
CA LEU A 450 -5.74 4.69 28.87
C LEU A 450 -5.41 4.65 30.36
N ILE A 451 -6.37 4.96 31.25
CA ILE A 451 -6.18 4.83 32.70
C ILE A 451 -5.99 3.36 33.10
N LYS A 452 -6.77 2.43 32.55
CA LYS A 452 -6.69 1.01 32.90
C LYS A 452 -5.41 0.31 32.43
N LYS A 453 -4.72 0.87 31.42
CA LYS A 453 -3.48 0.31 30.86
C LYS A 453 -2.22 0.77 31.62
N LYS A 454 -2.33 1.84 32.42
CA LYS A 454 -1.30 2.29 33.36
C LYS A 454 -1.42 1.54 34.67
#